data_AF-A0A2G5CQ06-F1
#
_entry.id   AF-A0A2G5CQ06-F1
#
_cell.length_a   1.000
_cell.length_b   1.000
_cell.length_c   1.000
_cell.angle_alpha   90.00
_cell.angle_beta   90.00
_cell.angle_gamma   90.00
#
_symmetry.space_group_name_H-M   'P 1'
#
loop_
_entity.id
_entity.type
_entity.pdbx_description
1 polymer ?
#
loop_
_entity_poly.entity_id
_entity_poly.type
_entity_poly.pdbx_seq_one_letter_code
_entity_poly.pdbx_strand_id
1 'polypeptide(L)'
;MYISYLKAKFARAWWKDGIIILFFSTLTICLAFSLLLLLFHSYLVLTNQTTYELVRRRRIPYLRGIPERVYPFSKGVCRNLYDFCCVWGSSNSIEPLPSAQEIEVKSKPYTCCDVLLCRCC
;
A
#
# COMPACT_ATOMS: atom_id res chain seq x y z
N MET A 1 -14.18 22.55 -53.84
CA MET A 1 -12.75 22.23 -53.62
C MET A 1 -12.23 22.71 -52.25
N TYR A 2 -12.29 24.01 -51.93
CA TYR A 2 -11.73 24.57 -50.68
C TYR A 2 -12.41 24.07 -49.37
N ILE A 3 -13.74 23.96 -49.35
CA ILE A 3 -14.49 23.47 -48.17
C ILE A 3 -14.11 22.03 -47.81
N SER A 4 -13.92 21.15 -48.80
CA SER A 4 -13.51 19.76 -48.60
C SER A 4 -12.09 19.65 -48.03
N TYR A 5 -11.17 20.49 -48.53
CA TYR A 5 -9.81 20.59 -48.01
C TYR A 5 -9.79 21.06 -46.55
N LEU A 6 -10.56 22.10 -46.23
CA LEU A 6 -10.68 22.59 -44.86
C LEU A 6 -11.27 21.51 -43.93
N LYS A 7 -12.35 20.85 -44.32
CA LYS A 7 -12.93 19.74 -43.53
C LYS A 7 -11.91 18.62 -43.26
N ALA A 8 -11.12 18.23 -44.26
CA ALA A 8 -10.09 17.20 -44.10
C ALA A 8 -8.95 17.66 -43.18
N LYS A 9 -8.54 18.93 -43.26
CA LYS A 9 -7.52 19.53 -42.39
C LYS A 9 -8.00 19.60 -40.94
N PHE A 10 -9.24 20.05 -40.72
CA PHE A 10 -9.85 20.05 -39.40
C PHE A 10 -10.00 18.62 -38.87
N ALA A 11 -10.59 17.69 -39.63
CA ALA A 11 -10.74 16.30 -39.21
C ALA A 11 -9.41 15.65 -38.81
N ARG A 12 -8.33 15.93 -39.55
CA ARG A 12 -6.98 15.44 -39.22
C ARG A 12 -6.40 16.06 -37.94
N ALA A 13 -6.65 17.34 -37.68
CA ALA A 13 -6.26 18.00 -36.44
C ALA A 13 -7.02 17.42 -35.24
N TRP A 14 -8.35 17.36 -35.33
CA TRP A 14 -9.22 16.75 -34.32
C TRP A 14 -8.87 15.28 -34.03
N TRP A 15 -8.47 14.52 -35.05
CA TRP A 15 -8.02 13.14 -34.88
C TRP A 15 -6.72 13.04 -34.07
N LYS A 16 -5.75 13.93 -34.33
CA LYS A 16 -4.51 13.99 -33.54
C LYS A 16 -4.80 14.36 -32.09
N ASP A 17 -5.63 15.37 -31.87
CA ASP A 17 -6.02 15.81 -30.53
C ASP A 17 -6.78 14.70 -29.79
N GLY A 18 -7.67 13.99 -30.48
CA GLY A 18 -8.38 12.83 -29.93
C GLY A 18 -7.43 11.70 -29.48
N ILE A 19 -6.42 11.37 -30.30
CA ILE A 19 -5.40 10.37 -29.91
C ILE A 19 -4.61 10.83 -28.69
N ILE A 20 -4.20 12.10 -28.67
CA ILE A 20 -3.43 12.68 -27.57
C ILE A 20 -4.26 12.61 -26.27
N ILE A 21 -5.53 13.02 -26.31
CA ILE A 21 -6.43 12.97 -25.16
C ILE A 21 -6.60 11.53 -24.67
N LEU A 22 -6.85 10.58 -25.58
CA LEU A 22 -7.01 9.15 -25.22
C LEU A 22 -5.75 8.59 -24.56
N PHE A 23 -4.58 8.93 -25.10
CA PHE A 23 -3.30 8.50 -24.53
C PHE A 23 -3.10 9.06 -23.12
N PHE A 24 -3.27 10.37 -22.94
CA PHE A 24 -3.16 11.00 -21.62
C PHE A 24 -4.20 10.47 -20.64
N SER A 25 -5.45 10.29 -21.04
CA SER A 25 -6.49 9.74 -20.16
C SER A 25 -6.14 8.32 -19.71
N THR A 26 -5.64 7.49 -20.63
CA THR A 26 -5.21 6.12 -20.32
C THR A 26 -4.04 6.14 -19.34
N LEU A 27 -3.03 6.98 -19.59
CA LEU A 27 -1.89 7.14 -18.68
C LEU A 27 -2.34 7.61 -17.30
N THR A 28 -3.24 8.59 -17.21
CA THR A 28 -3.77 9.07 -15.93
C THR A 28 -4.47 7.97 -15.16
N ILE A 29 -5.31 7.15 -15.82
CA ILE A 29 -5.99 6.02 -15.17
C ILE A 29 -4.98 4.98 -14.68
N CYS A 30 -3.99 4.63 -15.49
CA CYS A 30 -2.94 3.69 -15.11
C CYS A 30 -2.14 4.21 -13.90
N LEU A 31 -1.72 5.47 -13.93
CA LEU A 31 -0.98 6.09 -12.82
C LEU A 31 -1.80 6.16 -11.54
N ALA A 32 -3.09 6.49 -11.64
CA ALA A 32 -4.00 6.52 -10.49
C ALA A 32 -4.14 5.12 -9.86
N PHE A 33 -4.33 4.08 -10.68
CA PHE A 33 -4.38 2.71 -10.20
C PHE A 33 -3.07 2.26 -9.54
N SER A 34 -1.93 2.54 -10.18
CA SER A 34 -0.61 2.23 -9.63
C SER A 34 -0.35 2.95 -8.31
N LEU A 35 -0.79 4.21 -8.18
CA LEU A 35 -0.64 4.97 -6.93
C LEU A 35 -1.47 4.37 -5.80
N LEU A 36 -2.73 4.02 -6.05
CA LEU A 36 -3.58 3.37 -5.05
C LEU A 36 -3.00 2.03 -4.60
N LEU A 37 -2.49 1.25 -5.56
CA LEU A 37 -1.84 -0.02 -5.28
C LEU A 37 -0.56 0.19 -4.44
N LEU A 38 0.24 1.20 -4.78
CA LEU A 38 1.43 1.56 -4.03
C LEU A 38 1.07 1.94 -2.60
N LEU A 39 0.08 2.81 -2.38
CA LEU A 39 -0.38 3.21 -1.05
C LEU A 39 -0.86 1.99 -0.24
N PHE A 40 -1.59 1.07 -0.86
CA PHE A 40 -2.03 -0.15 -0.23
C PHE A 40 -0.86 -1.04 0.22
N HIS A 41 0.14 -1.25 -0.64
CA HIS A 41 1.33 -2.01 -0.27
C HIS A 41 2.20 -1.28 0.75
N SER A 42 2.35 0.04 0.65
CA SER A 42 3.01 0.85 1.66
C SER A 42 2.34 0.65 3.02
N TYR A 43 1.01 0.72 3.10
CA TYR A 43 0.27 0.44 4.33
C TYR A 43 0.58 -0.94 4.92
N LEU A 44 0.62 -1.98 4.09
CA LEU A 44 0.97 -3.34 4.50
C LEU A 44 2.40 -3.43 5.04
N VAL A 45 3.35 -2.76 4.38
CA VAL A 45 4.75 -2.71 4.85
C VAL A 45 4.85 -1.98 6.18
N LEU A 46 4.21 -0.82 6.33
CA LEU A 46 4.25 -0.05 7.58
C LEU A 46 3.64 -0.80 8.76
N THR A 47 2.67 -1.68 8.51
CA THR A 47 2.00 -2.50 9.54
C THR A 47 2.60 -3.90 9.69
N ASN A 48 3.64 -4.23 8.91
CA ASN A 48 4.24 -5.57 8.80
C ASN A 48 3.19 -6.67 8.63
N GLN A 49 2.28 -6.49 7.68
CA GLN A 49 1.22 -7.45 7.35
C GLN A 49 1.34 -7.90 5.90
N THR A 50 0.99 -9.16 5.63
CA THR A 50 0.81 -9.62 4.25
C THR A 50 -0.60 -9.36 3.73
N THR A 51 -0.76 -9.26 2.41
CA THR A 51 -2.08 -9.21 1.76
C THR A 51 -2.96 -10.39 2.17
N TYR A 52 -2.34 -11.56 2.37
CA TYR A 52 -3.01 -12.79 2.79
C TYR A 52 -3.58 -12.69 4.20
N GLU A 53 -2.80 -12.15 5.15
CA GLU A 53 -3.25 -11.92 6.53
C GLU A 53 -4.44 -10.96 6.58
N LEU A 54 -4.42 -9.90 5.76
CA LEU A 54 -5.52 -8.94 5.71
C LEU A 54 -6.79 -9.57 5.10
N VAL A 55 -6.69 -10.20 3.93
CA VAL A 55 -7.84 -10.74 3.18
C VAL A 55 -8.46 -11.97 3.85
N ARG A 56 -7.62 -12.86 4.43
CA ARG A 56 -8.07 -14.14 4.99
C ARG A 56 -7.98 -14.22 6.51
N ARG A 57 -7.90 -13.09 7.21
CA ARG A 57 -7.78 -13.01 8.68
C ARG A 57 -8.68 -14.00 9.44
N ARG A 58 -9.97 -14.08 9.09
CA ARG A 58 -10.96 -14.95 9.77
C ARG A 58 -10.72 -16.45 9.60
N ARG A 59 -9.99 -16.86 8.57
CA ARG A 59 -9.63 -18.26 8.29
C ARG A 59 -8.31 -18.68 8.91
N ILE A 60 -7.51 -17.74 9.39
CA ILE A 60 -6.20 -17.99 9.99
C ILE A 60 -6.39 -18.25 11.48
N PRO A 61 -6.12 -19.47 12.00
CA PRO A 61 -6.44 -19.84 13.38
C PRO A 61 -5.83 -18.91 14.43
N TYR A 62 -4.58 -18.49 14.25
CA TYR A 62 -3.86 -17.65 15.21
C TYR A 62 -4.29 -16.17 15.21
N LEU A 63 -4.95 -15.69 14.15
CA LEU A 63 -5.45 -14.30 14.08
C LEU A 63 -6.90 -14.16 14.57
N ARG A 64 -7.61 -15.27 14.83
CA ARG A 64 -9.04 -15.26 15.13
C ARG A 64 -9.39 -14.58 16.46
N GLY A 65 -8.46 -14.52 17.41
CA GLY A 65 -8.64 -13.85 18.71
C GLY A 65 -8.09 -12.42 18.79
N ILE A 66 -7.48 -11.89 17.71
CA ILE A 66 -6.79 -10.60 17.73
C ILE A 66 -7.67 -9.51 17.12
N PRO A 67 -7.94 -8.39 17.82
CA PRO A 67 -8.78 -7.30 17.32
C PRO A 67 -8.20 -6.66 16.05
N GLU A 68 -9.07 -6.17 15.16
CA GLU A 68 -8.68 -5.75 13.79
C GLU A 68 -7.60 -4.67 13.76
N ARG A 69 -7.56 -3.80 14.77
CA ARG A 69 -6.62 -2.67 14.91
C ARG A 69 -5.26 -3.03 15.51
N VAL A 70 -5.04 -4.30 15.88
CA VAL A 70 -3.77 -4.77 16.44
C VAL A 70 -2.99 -5.53 15.39
N TYR A 71 -1.74 -5.11 15.20
CA TYR A 71 -0.79 -5.65 14.24
C TYR A 71 0.26 -6.50 14.97
N PRO A 72 0.07 -7.83 15.07
CA PRO A 72 0.87 -8.69 15.95
C PRO A 72 2.36 -8.69 15.61
N PHE A 73 2.71 -8.69 14.32
CA PHE A 73 4.10 -8.74 13.85
C PHE A 73 4.73 -7.36 13.63
N SER A 74 3.99 -6.26 13.82
CA SER A 74 4.55 -4.92 13.63
C SER A 74 5.59 -4.60 14.72
N LYS A 75 6.81 -4.24 14.31
CA LYS A 75 7.90 -3.78 15.19
C LYS A 75 7.98 -2.26 15.31
N GLY A 76 7.05 -1.55 14.66
CA GLY A 76 7.10 -0.10 14.52
C GLY A 76 7.39 0.34 13.09
N VAL A 77 6.97 1.55 12.75
CA VAL A 77 6.95 2.04 11.36
C VAL A 77 8.36 2.09 10.76
N CYS A 78 9.33 2.65 11.51
CA CYS A 78 10.70 2.76 11.04
C CYS A 78 11.36 1.39 10.88
N ARG A 79 11.15 0.49 11.85
CA ARG A 79 11.75 -0.85 11.86
C ARG A 79 11.18 -1.71 10.74
N ASN A 80 9.87 -1.67 10.53
CA ASN A 80 9.22 -2.41 9.46
C ASN A 80 9.70 -1.94 8.07
N LEU A 81 9.86 -0.62 7.87
CA LEU A 81 10.44 -0.06 6.65
C LEU A 81 11.90 -0.49 6.45
N TYR A 82 12.72 -0.42 7.50
CA TYR A 82 14.11 -0.85 7.45
C TYR A 82 14.24 -2.34 7.14
N ASP A 83 13.46 -3.18 7.82
CA ASP A 83 13.47 -4.63 7.61
C ASP A 83 13.04 -4.98 6.17
N PHE A 84 12.03 -4.29 5.63
CA PHE A 84 11.58 -4.48 4.24
C PHE A 84 12.60 -3.98 3.20
N CYS A 85 13.19 -2.80 3.38
CA CYS A 85 14.07 -2.17 2.39
C CYS A 85 15.53 -2.65 2.46
N CYS A 86 16.04 -2.93 3.66
CA CYS A 86 17.48 -3.10 3.91
C CYS A 86 17.87 -4.53 4.33
N VAL A 87 16.92 -5.39 4.71
CA VAL A 87 17.18 -6.76 5.22
C VAL A 87 16.69 -7.86 4.25
N TRP A 88 16.19 -7.47 3.07
CA TRP A 88 15.70 -8.38 2.02
C TRP A 88 16.84 -9.27 1.45
N GLY A 89 17.21 -10.33 2.17
CA GLY A 89 18.24 -11.28 1.76
C GLY A 89 18.80 -12.18 2.85
N SER A 90 18.73 -11.81 4.13
CA SER A 90 19.34 -12.60 5.23
C SER A 90 18.35 -13.32 6.15
N SER A 91 17.05 -13.00 6.07
CA SER A 91 16.06 -13.41 7.07
C SER A 91 14.94 -14.25 6.46
N ASN A 92 15.23 -15.52 6.15
CA ASN A 92 14.20 -16.56 6.06
C ASN A 92 13.84 -17.13 7.45
N SER A 93 14.09 -16.38 8.53
CA SER A 93 13.67 -16.80 9.87
C SER A 93 12.17 -16.59 10.00
N ILE A 94 11.45 -17.69 10.19
CA ILE A 94 10.04 -17.64 10.57
C ILE A 94 9.94 -16.88 11.88
N GLU A 95 9.24 -15.76 11.88
CA GLU A 95 9.02 -14.96 13.08
C GLU A 95 8.11 -15.74 14.03
N PRO A 96 8.49 -15.92 15.31
CA PRO A 96 7.65 -16.64 16.27
C PRO A 96 6.33 -15.92 16.47
N LEU A 97 5.28 -16.70 16.75
CA LEU A 97 3.99 -16.15 17.12
C LEU A 97 4.13 -15.34 18.42
N PRO A 98 3.67 -14.07 18.43
CA PRO A 98 3.73 -13.26 19.63
C PRO A 98 2.84 -13.85 20.72
N SER A 99 3.29 -13.71 21.96
CA SER A 99 2.55 -14.16 23.13
C SER A 99 1.27 -13.34 23.35
N ALA A 100 0.31 -13.91 24.08
CA ALA A 100 -0.93 -13.20 24.42
C ALA A 100 -0.67 -11.89 25.19
N GLN A 101 0.38 -11.85 26.03
CA GLN A 101 0.78 -10.65 26.78
C GLN A 101 1.30 -9.54 25.85
N GLU A 102 2.12 -9.88 24.84
CA GLU A 102 2.60 -8.91 23.85
C GLU A 102 1.46 -8.34 23.01
N ILE A 103 0.49 -9.17 22.64
CA ILE A 103 -0.72 -8.73 21.92
C ILE A 103 -1.53 -7.77 22.79
N GLU A 104 -1.67 -8.05 24.09
CA GLU A 104 -2.36 -7.16 25.03
C GLU A 104 -1.65 -5.82 25.16
N VAL A 105 -0.31 -5.81 25.27
CA VAL A 105 0.48 -4.56 25.29
C VAL A 105 0.27 -3.77 24.01
N LYS A 106 0.29 -4.42 22.83
CA LYS A 106 0.05 -3.77 21.53
C LYS A 106 -1.39 -3.29 21.32
N SER A 107 -2.34 -3.79 22.10
CA SER A 107 -3.73 -3.33 22.07
C SER A 107 -3.96 -2.02 22.82
N LYS A 108 -3.01 -1.64 23.69
CA LYS A 108 -3.09 -0.38 24.45
C LYS A 108 -2.81 0.81 23.51
N PRO A 109 -3.59 1.90 23.62
CA PRO A 109 -3.35 3.09 22.82
C PRO A 109 -2.01 3.73 23.21
N TYR A 110 -1.30 4.25 22.21
CA TYR A 110 -0.07 5.00 22.44
C TYR A 110 -0.34 6.26 23.25
N THR A 111 0.53 6.55 24.21
CA THR A 111 0.52 7.84 24.91
C THR A 111 1.29 8.89 24.11
N CYS A 112 1.05 10.17 24.40
CA CYS A 112 1.79 11.27 23.78
C CYS A 112 3.31 11.13 23.95
N CYS A 113 3.75 10.64 25.11
CA CYS A 113 5.16 10.37 25.38
C CYS A 113 5.72 9.24 24.51
N ASP A 114 4.94 8.20 24.21
CA ASP A 114 5.38 7.10 23.34
C ASP A 114 5.63 7.57 21.91
N VAL A 115 4.82 8.52 21.43
CA VAL A 115 5.01 9.16 20.12
C VAL A 115 6.26 10.04 20.11
N LEU A 116 6.47 10.84 21.16
CA LEU A 116 7.64 11.72 21.29
C LEU A 116 8.96 10.96 21.46
N LEU A 117 8.94 9.80 22.11
CA LEU A 117 10.11 8.94 22.31
C LEU A 117 10.38 8.01 21.12
N CYS A 118 9.61 8.13 20.04
CA CYS A 118 9.68 7.22 18.90
C CYS A 118 9.56 5.74 19.32
N ARG A 119 8.85 5.40 20.42
CA ARG A 119 8.60 3.99 20.80
C ARG A 119 7.76 3.23 19.75
N CYS A 120 7.19 3.98 18.79
CA CYS A 120 6.57 3.50 17.57
C CYS A 120 7.60 3.01 16.52
N CYS A 121 8.89 3.11 16.83
CA CYS A 121 10.09 2.74 16.09
C CYS A 121 11.09 2.11 17.10
#